data_AF-A0A9X5CRX3-F1
#
_entry.id   AF-A0A9X5CRX3-F1
#
_cell.length_a   1.000
_cell.length_b   1.000
_cell.length_c   1.000
_cell.angle_alpha   90.00
_cell.angle_beta   90.00
_cell.angle_gamma   90.00
#
_symmetry.space_group_name_H-M   'P 1'
#
loop_
_entity.id
_entity.type
_entity.pdbx_description
1 polymer ?
#
loop_
_entity_poly.entity_id
_entity_poly.type
_entity_poly.pdbx_seq_one_letter_code
_entity_poly.pdbx_strand_id
1 'polypeptide(L)'
;RRMDLMVDDRDGVVLGALRIPPLGAASPERDSADGVTHPWLRTCRSLVRTLAPARPPAAPGSGPTRLRVEVDGETLVDLHQSVEAVSVVPGTSGTAHVEVRPASVGAEASPLSAEARTITVSGAHFRYRADAAVSGPVRTRTWEVREAAWGLTLPAR
;
A
#
# COMPACT_ATOMS: atom_id res chain seq x y z
N ARG A 1 2.64 -21.50 11.50
CA ARG A 1 2.57 -21.33 10.02
C ARG A 1 3.80 -20.57 9.57
N ARG A 2 4.58 -21.07 8.59
CA ARG A 2 5.66 -20.30 7.96
C ARG A 2 5.09 -19.33 6.93
N MET A 3 5.73 -18.17 6.79
CA MET A 3 5.28 -17.06 5.94
C MET A 3 6.50 -16.35 5.34
N ASP A 4 6.27 -15.67 4.22
CA ASP A 4 7.28 -14.89 3.53
C ASP A 4 7.32 -13.48 4.10
N LEU A 5 8.46 -12.82 3.98
CA LEU A 5 8.64 -11.40 4.28
C LEU A 5 9.48 -10.76 3.18
N MET A 6 9.56 -9.43 3.15
CA MET A 6 10.53 -8.70 2.34
C MET A 6 11.57 -8.03 3.23
N VAL A 7 12.81 -7.95 2.75
CA VAL A 7 13.89 -7.18 3.37
C VAL A 7 14.39 -6.16 2.38
N ASP A 8 14.57 -4.92 2.82
CA ASP A 8 15.13 -3.86 2.00
C ASP A 8 16.67 -3.82 2.06
N ASP A 9 17.30 -3.13 1.11
CA ASP A 9 18.75 -2.92 1.03
C ASP A 9 19.38 -2.13 2.21
N ARG A 10 18.57 -1.75 3.22
CA ARG A 10 18.97 -1.15 4.50
C ARG A 10 18.59 -2.03 5.69
N ASP A 11 18.36 -3.32 5.44
CA ASP A 11 17.96 -4.34 6.42
C ASP A 11 16.58 -4.10 7.05
N GLY A 12 15.77 -3.20 6.47
CA GLY A 12 14.39 -2.96 6.89
C GLY A 12 13.48 -4.12 6.50
N VAL A 13 12.61 -4.57 7.41
CA VAL A 13 11.74 -5.74 7.20
C VAL A 13 10.29 -5.31 6.95
N VAL A 14 9.64 -5.97 5.99
CA VAL A 14 8.20 -5.85 5.70
C VAL A 14 7.53 -7.22 5.81
N LEU A 15 6.55 -7.35 6.72
CA LEU A 15 5.81 -8.58 6.96
C LEU A 15 4.45 -8.61 6.26
N GLY A 16 3.80 -7.45 6.13
CA GLY A 16 2.42 -7.33 5.65
C GLY A 16 2.29 -6.54 4.36
N ALA A 17 2.66 -5.26 4.37
CA ALA A 17 2.52 -4.43 3.18
C ALA A 17 3.50 -3.26 3.13
N LEU A 18 3.98 -2.99 1.91
CA LEU A 18 4.70 -1.80 1.51
C LEU A 18 3.76 -0.88 0.73
N ARG A 19 3.76 0.43 1.01
CA ARG A 19 2.94 1.44 0.31
C ARG A 19 3.74 2.70 -0.03
N ILE A 20 3.55 3.19 -1.25
CA ILE A 20 4.08 4.47 -1.74
C ILE A 20 2.92 5.22 -2.42
N PRO A 21 2.61 6.47 -2.08
CA PRO A 21 3.06 7.18 -0.87
C PRO A 21 2.63 6.45 0.41
N PRO A 22 3.19 6.81 1.60
CA PRO A 22 2.86 6.13 2.86
C PRO A 22 1.41 6.34 3.29
N LEU A 23 0.75 7.37 2.74
CA LEU A 23 -0.65 7.72 2.98
C LEU A 23 -1.43 7.49 1.67
N GLY A 24 -2.29 6.48 1.64
CA GLY A 24 -3.11 6.14 0.47
C GLY A 24 -4.20 5.12 0.81
N ALA A 25 -5.45 5.61 0.80
CA ALA A 25 -6.74 4.93 0.96
C ALA A 25 -6.74 3.52 1.60
N ALA A 26 -7.00 3.47 2.91
CA ALA A 26 -7.92 2.45 3.39
C ALA A 26 -9.33 2.93 3.00
N SER A 27 -9.78 2.58 1.79
CA SER A 27 -11.21 2.42 1.55
C SER A 27 -11.51 0.96 1.86
N PRO A 28 -12.14 0.62 2.99
CA PRO A 28 -12.78 -0.68 3.08
C PRO A 28 -14.01 -0.62 2.16
N GLU A 29 -13.86 -1.02 0.90
CA GLU A 29 -14.97 -1.72 0.25
C GLU A 29 -15.12 -3.07 0.96
N ARG A 30 -15.85 -3.03 2.06
CA ARG A 30 -16.79 -4.08 2.40
C ARG A 30 -18.14 -3.40 2.49
N ASP A 31 -18.86 -3.42 1.38
CA ASP A 31 -20.28 -3.70 1.46
C ASP A 31 -20.42 -5.10 2.09
N SER A 32 -20.38 -5.12 3.42
CA SER A 32 -21.09 -6.11 4.20
C SER A 32 -22.31 -5.37 4.74
N ALA A 33 -23.27 -5.14 3.85
CA ALA A 33 -24.65 -5.04 4.23
C ALA A 33 -25.05 -6.42 4.77
N ASP A 34 -24.90 -6.63 6.08
CA ASP A 34 -25.85 -7.46 6.82
C ASP A 34 -25.82 -7.13 8.31
N GLY A 35 -27.02 -7.08 8.87
CA GLY A 35 -27.32 -6.34 10.08
C GLY A 35 -26.79 -6.96 11.36
N VAL A 36 -26.25 -6.10 12.23
CA VAL A 36 -26.44 -6.24 13.68
C VAL A 36 -26.89 -4.87 14.20
N THR A 37 -28.18 -4.79 14.48
CA THR A 37 -28.88 -3.63 15.03
C THR A 37 -28.60 -3.52 16.51
N HIS A 38 -27.80 -2.53 16.93
CA HIS A 38 -27.65 -2.17 18.34
C HIS A 38 -28.81 -1.27 18.78
N PRO A 39 -29.72 -1.71 19.69
CA PRO A 39 -31.00 -1.03 19.95
C PRO A 39 -30.92 0.32 20.69
N TRP A 40 -29.75 0.68 21.24
CA TRP A 40 -29.61 1.82 22.15
C TRP A 40 -29.27 3.16 21.47
N LEU A 41 -29.02 3.18 20.15
CA LEU A 41 -28.71 4.40 19.38
C LEU A 41 -29.95 5.11 18.82
N ARG A 42 -31.17 4.69 19.20
CA ARG A 42 -32.42 5.26 18.67
C ARG A 42 -32.88 6.59 19.27
N THR A 43 -32.15 7.16 20.23
CA THR A 43 -32.63 8.36 20.96
C THR A 43 -31.79 9.62 20.75
N CYS A 44 -30.66 9.56 20.03
CA CYS A 44 -29.81 10.73 19.77
C CYS A 44 -29.90 11.20 18.31
N ARG A 45 -31.12 11.36 17.79
CA ARG A 45 -31.35 11.88 16.42
C ARG A 45 -32.21 13.13 16.44
N SER A 46 -31.67 14.18 17.05
CA SER A 46 -32.18 15.54 16.98
C SER A 46 -31.00 16.47 17.31
N LEU A 47 -30.61 17.32 16.35
CA LEU A 47 -29.58 18.39 16.45
C LEU A 47 -28.11 18.08 16.14
N VAL A 48 -27.77 17.51 14.97
CA VAL A 48 -26.50 17.86 14.27
C VAL A 48 -26.70 17.89 12.76
N ARG A 49 -27.46 18.88 12.28
CA ARG A 49 -27.50 19.27 10.86
C ARG A 49 -26.72 20.57 10.73
N THR A 50 -25.39 20.45 10.56
CA THR A 50 -24.44 21.36 9.87
C THR A 50 -23.05 21.28 10.54
N LEU A 51 -22.35 20.17 10.33
CA LEU A 51 -20.90 20.10 10.40
C LEU A 51 -20.45 19.17 9.28
N ALA A 52 -20.41 19.68 8.06
CA ALA A 52 -19.63 19.03 7.01
C ALA A 52 -18.16 19.08 7.47
N PRO A 53 -17.42 17.95 7.53
CA PRO A 53 -15.99 18.03 7.74
C PRO A 53 -15.41 18.83 6.58
N ALA A 54 -14.75 19.95 6.88
CA ALA A 54 -13.85 20.57 5.91
C ALA A 54 -12.87 19.47 5.49
N ARG A 55 -12.85 19.15 4.19
CA ARG A 55 -11.89 18.21 3.62
C ARG A 55 -10.50 18.66 4.07
N PRO A 56 -9.76 17.86 4.86
CA PRO A 56 -8.43 18.28 5.28
C PRO A 56 -7.58 18.52 4.01
N PRO A 57 -6.71 19.54 4.01
CA PRO A 57 -5.80 19.75 2.89
C PRO A 57 -5.04 18.44 2.64
N ALA A 58 -4.91 18.05 1.36
CA ALA A 58 -4.13 16.87 0.99
C ALA A 58 -2.75 16.98 1.65
N ALA A 59 -2.37 15.95 2.41
CA ALA A 59 -1.08 15.95 3.08
C ALA A 59 0.03 16.18 2.02
N PRO A 60 1.03 17.03 2.29
CA PRO A 60 2.11 17.27 1.35
C PRO A 60 2.82 15.95 1.04
N GLY A 61 2.77 15.52 -0.23
CA GLY A 61 3.34 14.26 -0.71
C GLY A 61 2.34 13.20 -1.17
N SER A 62 1.04 13.51 -1.24
CA SER A 62 -0.01 12.59 -1.76
C SER A 62 -0.30 12.75 -3.26
N GLY A 63 0.53 13.51 -3.99
CA GLY A 63 0.33 13.75 -5.42
C GLY A 63 1.05 12.73 -6.32
N PRO A 64 0.66 12.65 -7.61
CA PRO A 64 1.35 11.85 -8.60
C PRO A 64 2.87 12.07 -8.56
N THR A 65 3.63 10.97 -8.46
CA THR A 65 5.09 11.00 -8.37
C THR A 65 5.69 10.27 -9.57
N ARG A 66 6.74 10.82 -10.16
CA ARG A 66 7.51 10.14 -11.22
C ARG A 66 8.40 9.09 -10.58
N LEU A 67 7.99 7.84 -10.70
CA LEU A 67 8.69 6.67 -10.17
C LEU A 67 8.88 5.65 -11.29
N ARG A 68 10.02 4.97 -11.26
CA ARG A 68 10.27 3.74 -12.00
C ARG A 68 10.15 2.57 -11.04
N VAL A 69 9.38 1.58 -11.44
CA VAL A 69 9.18 0.33 -10.70
C VAL A 69 9.72 -0.80 -11.54
N GLU A 70 10.72 -1.50 -11.01
CA GLU A 70 11.30 -2.68 -11.60
C GLU A 70 10.96 -3.91 -10.74
N VAL A 71 10.64 -5.01 -11.39
CA VAL A 71 10.28 -6.30 -10.82
C VAL A 71 11.15 -7.38 -11.46
N ASP A 72 11.96 -8.07 -10.66
CA ASP A 72 12.94 -9.08 -11.12
C ASP A 72 13.86 -8.58 -12.27
N GLY A 73 14.15 -7.27 -12.29
CA GLY A 73 14.96 -6.62 -13.32
C GLY A 73 14.18 -6.11 -14.55
N GLU A 74 12.89 -6.43 -14.66
CA GLU A 74 12.02 -5.93 -15.73
C GLU A 74 11.27 -4.66 -15.29
N THR A 75 11.10 -3.70 -16.19
CA THR A 75 10.43 -2.43 -15.86
C THR A 75 8.92 -2.55 -16.00
N LEU A 76 8.20 -2.42 -14.88
CA LEU A 76 6.74 -2.40 -14.84
C LEU A 76 6.16 -1.01 -15.15
N VAL A 77 6.82 0.03 -14.63
CA VAL A 77 6.53 1.45 -14.92
C VAL A 77 7.84 2.20 -15.00
N ASP A 78 7.98 3.13 -15.95
CA ASP A 78 9.17 3.98 -16.11
C ASP A 78 8.87 5.45 -15.75
N LEU A 79 9.93 6.25 -15.54
CA LEU A 79 9.89 7.65 -15.06
C LEU A 79 9.08 8.61 -15.95
N HIS A 80 8.74 8.21 -17.18
CA HIS A 80 7.90 9.01 -18.07
C HIS A 80 6.42 8.98 -17.68
N GLN A 81 6.01 8.05 -16.81
CA GLN A 81 4.64 7.92 -16.29
C GLN A 81 4.60 8.37 -14.83
N SER A 82 3.54 9.09 -14.48
CA SER A 82 3.31 9.45 -13.09
C SER A 82 2.57 8.30 -12.41
N VAL A 83 2.95 8.01 -11.17
CA VAL A 83 2.34 6.96 -10.34
C VAL A 83 1.57 7.63 -9.22
N GLU A 84 0.31 7.23 -9.04
CA GLU A 84 -0.51 7.64 -7.89
C GLU A 84 -0.18 6.79 -6.66
N ALA A 85 -0.07 5.48 -6.84
CA ALA A 85 0.27 4.56 -5.77
C ALA A 85 1.05 3.33 -6.24
N VAL A 86 1.90 2.81 -5.35
CA VAL A 86 2.50 1.48 -5.41
C VAL A 86 2.12 0.74 -4.14
N SER A 87 1.69 -0.50 -4.26
CA SER A 87 1.55 -1.42 -3.12
C SER A 87 2.24 -2.72 -3.40
N VAL A 88 2.97 -3.23 -2.41
CA VAL A 88 3.62 -4.54 -2.48
C VAL A 88 3.26 -5.35 -1.26
N VAL A 89 2.82 -6.59 -1.45
CA VAL A 89 2.40 -7.51 -0.39
C VAL A 89 3.19 -8.81 -0.52
N PRO A 90 3.91 -9.28 0.51
CA PRO A 90 4.57 -10.58 0.47
C PRO A 90 3.55 -11.70 0.25
N GLY A 91 3.85 -12.61 -0.68
CA GLY A 91 3.03 -13.78 -0.97
C GLY A 91 3.30 -14.94 -0.01
N THR A 92 3.09 -16.15 -0.50
CA THR A 92 3.37 -17.40 0.23
C THR A 92 4.14 -18.42 -0.62
N SER A 93 4.74 -17.96 -1.71
CA SER A 93 5.41 -18.77 -2.73
C SER A 93 6.76 -18.18 -3.13
N GLY A 94 7.40 -17.44 -2.22
CA GLY A 94 8.70 -16.81 -2.47
C GLY A 94 8.64 -15.61 -3.43
N THR A 95 7.45 -15.06 -3.69
CA THR A 95 7.22 -13.84 -4.46
C THR A 95 6.37 -12.86 -3.67
N ALA A 96 6.35 -11.59 -4.10
CA ALA A 96 5.45 -10.57 -3.62
C ALA A 96 4.59 -10.07 -4.78
N HIS A 97 3.33 -9.78 -4.45
CA HIS A 97 2.39 -9.15 -5.35
C HIS A 97 2.66 -7.65 -5.41
N VAL A 98 2.94 -7.13 -6.59
CA VAL A 98 3.21 -5.71 -6.86
C VAL A 98 2.04 -5.14 -7.64
N GLU A 99 1.40 -4.11 -7.12
CA GLU A 99 0.38 -3.33 -7.81
C GLU A 99 0.86 -1.88 -7.95
N VAL A 100 0.80 -1.35 -9.18
CA VAL A 100 1.09 0.05 -9.48
C VAL A 100 -0.15 0.69 -10.07
N ARG A 101 -0.58 1.82 -9.50
CA ARG A 101 -1.68 2.65 -9.98
C ARG A 101 -1.09 3.85 -10.72
N PRO A 102 -1.12 3.88 -12.07
CA PRO A 102 -0.70 5.05 -12.82
C PRO A 102 -1.61 6.23 -12.51
N ALA A 103 -1.04 7.42 -12.38
CA ALA A 103 -1.84 8.63 -12.25
C ALA A 103 -2.50 8.94 -13.59
N SER A 104 -3.82 8.78 -13.67
CA SER A 104 -4.55 9.05 -14.91
C SER A 104 -4.66 10.55 -15.18
N VAL A 105 -4.58 10.93 -16.45
CA VAL A 105 -5.07 12.23 -16.96
C VAL A 105 -6.34 11.95 -17.77
N GLY A 106 -7.43 11.54 -17.11
CA GLY A 106 -8.69 11.10 -17.76
C GLY A 106 -9.20 9.75 -17.27
N ALA A 107 -10.37 9.31 -17.76
CA ALA A 107 -11.12 8.18 -17.21
C ALA A 107 -10.36 6.84 -17.28
N GLU A 108 -10.03 6.32 -16.08
CA GLU A 108 -9.62 4.95 -15.74
C GLU A 108 -8.35 4.39 -16.40
N ALA A 109 -7.16 4.73 -15.86
CA ALA A 109 -5.99 3.88 -16.04
C ALA A 109 -6.11 2.63 -15.15
N SER A 110 -6.16 1.44 -15.75
CA SER A 110 -6.15 0.17 -15.03
C SER A 110 -4.86 -0.02 -14.23
N PRO A 111 -4.91 -0.56 -12.99
CA PRO A 111 -3.73 -0.92 -12.24
C PRO A 111 -2.87 -1.95 -13.00
N LEU A 112 -1.56 -1.81 -12.88
CA LEU A 112 -0.58 -2.77 -13.38
C LEU A 112 -0.23 -3.73 -12.24
N SER A 113 -0.18 -5.03 -12.51
CA SER A 113 0.08 -6.07 -11.50
C SER A 113 1.22 -6.99 -11.95
N ALA A 114 2.07 -7.41 -11.01
CA ALA A 114 3.14 -8.38 -11.23
C ALA A 114 3.40 -9.20 -9.96
N GLU A 115 4.02 -10.38 -10.12
CA GLU A 115 4.60 -11.17 -9.03
C GLU A 115 6.12 -11.14 -9.17
N ALA A 116 6.85 -10.87 -8.08
CA ALA A 116 8.30 -10.66 -8.15
C ALA A 116 9.04 -11.10 -6.89
N ARG A 117 10.32 -11.46 -7.02
CA ARG A 117 11.21 -11.73 -5.87
C ARG A 117 12.00 -10.50 -5.45
N THR A 118 12.37 -9.66 -6.40
CA THR A 118 13.13 -8.44 -6.18
C THR A 118 12.36 -7.27 -6.77
N ILE A 119 12.13 -6.23 -5.97
CA ILE A 119 11.39 -5.04 -6.35
C ILE A 119 12.29 -3.84 -6.14
N THR A 120 12.51 -3.03 -7.17
CA THR A 120 13.26 -1.77 -7.07
C THR A 120 12.35 -0.62 -7.44
N VAL A 121 12.24 0.36 -6.54
CA VAL A 121 11.55 1.63 -6.81
C VAL A 121 12.58 2.74 -6.81
N SER A 122 12.63 3.51 -7.90
CA SER A 122 13.53 4.65 -8.06
C SER A 122 12.82 5.87 -8.65
N GLY A 123 13.40 7.06 -8.51
CA GLY A 123 12.89 8.28 -9.16
C GLY A 123 13.00 9.52 -8.30
N ALA A 124 11.94 10.34 -8.30
CA ALA A 124 11.85 11.49 -7.41
C ALA A 124 11.93 11.07 -5.94
N HIS A 125 12.30 12.00 -5.04
CA HIS A 125 12.34 11.70 -3.61
C HIS A 125 10.96 11.23 -3.11
N PHE A 126 10.87 9.99 -2.62
CA PHE A 126 9.62 9.40 -2.14
C PHE A 126 9.75 8.90 -0.70
N ARG A 127 8.62 8.86 -0.01
CA ARG A 127 8.46 8.17 1.28
C ARG A 127 7.69 6.88 1.06
N TYR A 128 7.89 5.91 1.93
CA TYR A 128 7.14 4.66 1.91
C TYR A 128 6.72 4.27 3.31
N ARG A 129 5.64 3.49 3.40
CA ARG A 129 5.22 2.83 4.63
C ARG A 129 5.48 1.34 4.49
N ALA A 130 6.25 0.78 5.41
CA ALA A 130 6.47 -0.65 5.60
C ALA A 130 5.75 -1.06 6.90
N ASP A 131 4.62 -1.75 6.77
CA ASP A 131 3.75 -2.11 7.89
C ASP A 131 3.32 -0.91 8.75
N ALA A 132 3.96 -0.70 9.90
CA ALA A 132 3.69 0.44 10.78
C ALA A 132 4.72 1.57 10.65
N ALA A 133 5.88 1.31 10.04
CA ALA A 133 6.98 2.26 9.94
C ALA A 133 6.89 3.09 8.65
N VAL A 134 7.16 4.39 8.75
CA VAL A 134 7.29 5.28 7.58
C VAL A 134 8.77 5.64 7.42
N SER A 135 9.28 5.47 6.21
CA SER A 135 10.68 5.69 5.85
C SER A 135 10.83 6.70 4.71
N GLY A 136 12.00 7.31 4.62
CA GLY A 136 12.36 8.30 3.60
C GLY A 136 12.24 9.77 4.04
N PRO A 137 12.48 10.73 3.14
CA PRO A 137 12.56 10.56 1.68
C PRO A 137 13.81 9.81 1.19
N VAL A 138 13.65 8.95 0.18
CA VAL A 138 14.73 8.23 -0.52
C VAL A 138 14.58 8.41 -2.04
N ARG A 139 15.66 8.18 -2.80
CA ARG A 139 15.61 8.18 -4.28
C ARG A 139 15.45 6.79 -4.88
N THR A 140 16.01 5.79 -4.21
CA THR A 140 15.99 4.40 -4.64
C THR A 140 15.86 3.53 -3.40
N ARG A 141 15.05 2.48 -3.51
CA ARG A 141 14.98 1.42 -2.53
C ARG A 141 14.67 0.11 -3.23
N THR A 142 15.39 -0.94 -2.83
CA THR A 142 15.17 -2.31 -3.31
C THR A 142 14.70 -3.18 -2.15
N TRP A 143 13.74 -4.06 -2.43
CA TRP A 143 13.21 -5.06 -1.52
C TRP A 143 13.35 -6.45 -2.14
N GLU A 144 13.79 -7.41 -1.33
CA GLU A 144 13.90 -8.82 -1.70
C GLU A 144 12.99 -9.69 -0.84
N VAL A 145 12.29 -10.62 -1.46
CA VAL A 145 11.46 -11.60 -0.77
C VAL A 145 12.34 -12.67 -0.14
N ARG A 146 12.05 -13.00 1.12
CA ARG A 146 12.64 -14.12 1.86
C ARG A 146 11.55 -15.15 2.12
N GLU A 147 11.58 -16.21 1.32
CA GLU A 147 10.61 -17.30 1.40
C GLU A 147 10.66 -17.99 2.76
N ALA A 148 9.47 -18.24 3.33
CA ALA A 148 9.27 -18.95 4.58
C ALA A 148 10.20 -18.47 5.70
N ALA A 149 10.56 -17.18 5.75
CA ALA A 149 11.59 -16.64 6.64
C ALA A 149 11.09 -16.30 8.05
N TRP A 150 9.77 -16.22 8.27
CA TRP A 150 9.19 -16.06 9.60
C TRP A 150 8.03 -17.02 9.88
N GLY A 151 7.61 -17.11 11.14
CA GLY A 151 6.58 -18.04 11.58
C GLY A 151 5.58 -17.39 12.52
N LEU A 152 4.29 -17.68 12.30
CA LEU A 152 3.19 -17.30 13.19
C LEU A 152 2.66 -18.53 13.93
N THR A 153 2.69 -18.50 15.26
CA THR A 153 2.00 -19.49 16.10
C THR A 153 0.61 -18.98 16.41
N LEU A 154 -0.41 -19.77 16.07
CA LEU A 154 -1.80 -19.45 16.32
C LEU A 154 -2.31 -20.28 17.49
N PRO A 155 -3.22 -19.75 18.32
CA PRO A 155 -3.91 -20.55 19.33
C PRO A 155 -4.60 -21.76 18.69
N ALA A 156 -4.63 -22.89 19.40
CA ALA A 156 -5.52 -23.97 19.02
C ALA A 156 -6.96 -23.45 19.09
N ARG A 157 -7.77 -23.84 18.10
CA ARG A 157 -9.21 -23.54 18.11
C ARG A 157 -9.91 -24.28 19.23
#